data_AF-A0A3Q9RB08-F1
#
_entry.id   AF-A0A3Q9RB08-F1
#
_cell.length_a   1.000
_cell.length_b   1.000
_cell.length_c   1.000
_cell.angle_alpha   90.00
_cell.angle_beta   90.00
_cell.angle_gamma   90.00
#
_symmetry.space_group_name_H-M   'P 1'
#
loop_
_entity.id
_entity.type
_entity.pdbx_description
1 polymer ?
#
loop_
_entity_poly.entity_id
_entity_poly.type
_entity_poly.pdbx_seq_one_letter_code
_entity_poly.pdbx_strand_id
1 'polypeptide(L)'
;IMMMNTLSCILFLNPGQIQPELFSMNLMMKTTLLTLMFLWVRASYPRFRYDQLMHLLWKQFLPLTLAMCLWHTSMPTSMFALPPQ
;
A
#
# COMPACT_ATOMS: atom_id res chain seq x y z
N ILE A 1 4.65 -5.28 -12.14
CA ILE A 1 4.72 -3.85 -11.74
C ILE A 1 3.36 -3.18 -11.96
N MET A 2 2.86 -3.14 -13.21
CA MET A 2 1.54 -2.54 -13.50
C MET A 2 0.39 -3.16 -12.68
N MET A 3 0.21 -4.49 -12.72
CA MET A 3 -0.86 -5.18 -11.96
C MET A 3 -0.75 -4.99 -10.43
N MET A 4 0.47 -5.00 -9.89
CA MET A 4 0.69 -4.82 -8.44
C MET A 4 0.41 -3.36 -8.02
N ASN A 5 0.75 -2.40 -8.87
CA ASN A 5 0.50 -0.98 -8.62
C ASN A 5 -0.98 -0.63 -8.79
N THR A 6 -1.70 -1.25 -9.73
CA THR A 6 -3.16 -1.10 -9.85
C THR A 6 -3.86 -1.60 -8.59
N LEU A 7 -3.46 -2.75 -8.06
CA LEU A 7 -4.01 -3.29 -6.81
C LEU A 7 -3.71 -2.39 -5.62
N SER A 8 -2.47 -1.86 -5.52
CA SER A 8 -2.07 -0.93 -4.46
C SER A 8 -2.86 0.39 -4.52
N CYS A 9 -3.10 0.94 -5.71
CA CYS A 9 -3.95 2.12 -5.88
C CYS A 9 -5.39 1.85 -5.43
N ILE A 10 -5.98 0.71 -5.76
CA ILE A 10 -7.35 0.38 -5.35
C ILE A 10 -7.45 0.26 -3.82
N LEU A 11 -6.47 -0.37 -3.16
CA LEU A 11 -6.49 -0.59 -1.70
C LEU A 11 -6.23 0.68 -0.88
N PHE A 12 -5.30 1.53 -1.31
CA PHE A 12 -4.85 2.66 -0.49
C PHE A 12 -5.26 4.04 -1.00
N LEU A 13 -5.42 4.21 -2.32
CA LEU A 13 -5.74 5.49 -2.95
C LEU A 13 -7.03 5.35 -3.77
N ASN A 14 -8.16 5.28 -3.08
CA ASN A 14 -9.48 5.21 -3.70
C ASN A 14 -9.60 6.23 -4.85
N PRO A 15 -9.93 5.81 -6.10
CA PRO A 15 -9.99 6.71 -7.26
C PRO A 15 -11.16 7.71 -7.26
N GLY A 16 -11.98 7.75 -6.22
CA GLY A 16 -13.18 8.59 -6.13
C GLY A 16 -14.34 7.96 -6.91
N GLN A 17 -15.41 7.60 -6.20
CA GLN A 17 -16.61 6.97 -6.80
C GLN A 17 -17.65 7.98 -7.30
N ILE A 18 -17.34 9.28 -7.26
CA ILE A 18 -18.31 10.36 -7.47
C ILE A 18 -18.81 10.40 -8.93
N GLN A 19 -18.00 9.94 -9.90
CA GLN A 19 -18.38 9.84 -11.32
C GLN A 19 -17.77 8.57 -11.95
N PRO A 20 -18.58 7.63 -12.48
CA PRO A 20 -18.08 6.35 -13.00
C PRO A 20 -17.25 6.52 -14.29
N GLU A 21 -17.56 7.53 -15.11
CA GLU A 21 -16.81 7.80 -16.35
C GLU A 21 -15.37 8.30 -16.10
N LEU A 22 -15.17 9.09 -15.04
CA LEU A 22 -13.84 9.60 -14.66
C LEU A 22 -13.05 8.62 -13.80
N PHE A 23 -13.67 7.55 -13.30
CA PHE A 23 -13.02 6.55 -12.46
C PHE A 23 -11.82 5.90 -13.15
N SER A 24 -12.01 5.44 -14.40
CA SER A 24 -10.97 4.77 -15.18
C SER A 24 -9.79 5.70 -15.47
N MET A 25 -10.06 6.97 -15.80
CA MET A 25 -9.01 7.98 -16.01
C MET A 25 -8.25 8.29 -14.72
N ASN A 26 -8.95 8.49 -13.60
CA ASN A 26 -8.31 8.75 -12.30
C ASN A 26 -7.47 7.57 -11.82
N LEU A 27 -7.94 6.34 -12.01
CA LEU A 27 -7.17 5.14 -11.69
C LEU A 27 -5.92 5.05 -12.56
N MET A 28 -6.03 5.30 -13.87
CA MET A 28 -4.88 5.23 -14.78
C MET A 28 -3.84 6.32 -14.47
N MET A 29 -4.27 7.53 -14.11
CA MET A 29 -3.38 8.61 -13.70
C MET A 29 -2.65 8.30 -12.38
N LYS A 30 -3.37 7.79 -11.36
CA LYS A 30 -2.75 7.42 -10.08
C LYS A 30 -1.77 6.26 -10.22
N THR A 31 -2.10 5.27 -11.04
CA THR A 31 -1.25 4.09 -11.26
C THR A 31 0.02 4.42 -12.03
N THR A 32 -0.05 5.29 -13.04
CA THR A 32 1.13 5.76 -13.78
C THR A 32 2.05 6.60 -12.88
N LEU A 33 1.52 7.42 -11.99
CA LEU A 33 2.34 8.13 -11.00
C LEU A 33 3.06 7.15 -10.05
N LEU A 34 2.37 6.10 -9.57
CA LEU A 34 2.97 5.08 -8.71
C LEU A 34 4.07 4.27 -9.43
N THR A 35 3.88 3.96 -10.71
CA THR A 35 4.88 3.22 -11.50
C THR A 35 6.12 4.07 -11.77
N LEU A 36 5.96 5.37 -12.02
CA LEU A 36 7.08 6.31 -12.13
C LEU A 36 7.88 6.40 -10.81
N MET A 37 7.20 6.47 -9.67
CA MET A 37 7.86 6.44 -8.36
C MET A 37 8.65 5.14 -8.17
N PHE A 38 8.09 3.98 -8.54
CA PHE A 38 8.82 2.71 -8.45
C PHE A 38 10.07 2.67 -9.34
N LEU A 39 9.97 3.22 -10.55
CA LEU A 39 11.11 3.34 -11.45
C LEU A 39 12.18 4.28 -10.89
N TRP A 40 11.76 5.39 -10.28
CA TRP A 40 12.67 6.35 -9.67
C TRP A 40 13.40 5.78 -8.45
N VAL A 41 12.70 5.05 -7.58
CA VAL A 41 13.30 4.32 -6.46
C VAL A 41 14.33 3.31 -6.98
N ARG A 42 14.00 2.55 -8.03
CA ARG A 42 14.95 1.61 -8.63
C ARG A 42 16.21 2.31 -9.19
N ALA A 43 16.06 3.51 -9.75
CA ALA A 43 17.20 4.28 -10.27
C ALA A 43 18.07 4.88 -9.14
N SER A 44 17.47 5.21 -8.00
CA SER A 44 18.15 5.92 -6.90
C SER A 44 18.84 5.00 -5.90
N TYR A 45 18.32 3.78 -5.69
CA TYR A 45 18.85 2.87 -4.68
C TYR A 45 19.76 1.78 -5.28
N PRO A 46 21.00 1.61 -4.79
CA PRO A 46 21.87 0.50 -5.16
C PRO A 46 21.33 -0.83 -4.59
N ARG A 47 21.68 -1.95 -5.23
CA ARG A 47 21.17 -3.28 -4.86
C ARG A 47 21.56 -3.65 -3.42
N PHE A 48 20.56 -3.88 -2.57
CA PHE A 48 20.75 -4.42 -1.22
C PHE A 48 21.10 -5.92 -1.26
N ARG A 49 21.95 -6.38 -0.35
CA ARG A 49 22.25 -7.82 -0.18
C ARG A 49 21.06 -8.55 0.43
N TYR A 50 20.90 -9.84 0.08
CA TYR A 50 19.84 -10.71 0.62
C TYR A 50 19.83 -10.78 2.15
N ASP A 51 21.01 -10.79 2.78
CA ASP A 51 21.15 -10.83 4.24
C ASP A 51 20.52 -9.60 4.91
N GLN A 52 20.69 -8.43 4.30
CA GLN A 52 20.13 -7.17 4.78
C GLN A 52 18.62 -7.12 4.54
N LEU A 53 18.14 -7.60 3.39
CA LEU A 53 16.71 -7.71 3.10
C LEU A 53 16.00 -8.63 4.10
N MET A 54 16.59 -9.79 4.39
CA MET A 54 16.03 -10.75 5.35
C MET A 54 15.99 -10.17 6.76
N HIS A 55 17.06 -9.49 7.17
CA HIS A 55 17.08 -8.80 8.46
C HIS A 55 15.99 -7.72 8.57
N LEU A 56 15.84 -6.88 7.54
CA LEU A 56 14.81 -5.83 7.51
C LEU A 56 13.40 -6.44 7.61
N LEU A 57 13.12 -7.46 6.81
CA LEU A 57 11.78 -8.09 6.78
C LEU A 57 11.45 -8.76 8.11
N TRP A 58 12.37 -9.56 8.64
CA TRP A 58 12.11 -10.38 9.82
C TRP A 58 12.25 -9.63 11.13
N LYS A 59 13.22 -8.72 11.27
CA LYS A 59 13.44 -8.02 12.53
C LYS A 59 12.66 -6.72 12.66
N GLN A 60 12.29 -6.08 11.56
CA GLN A 60 11.66 -4.76 11.59
C GLN A 60 10.24 -4.75 11.05
N PHE A 61 10.00 -5.31 9.85
CA PHE A 61 8.66 -5.32 9.29
C PHE A 61 7.72 -6.27 10.03
N LEU A 62 8.18 -7.48 10.38
CA LEU A 62 7.33 -8.49 11.04
C LEU A 62 6.78 -8.06 12.42
N PRO A 63 7.58 -7.54 13.38
CA PRO A 63 7.01 -7.06 14.64
C PRO A 63 6.11 -5.83 14.45
N LEU A 64 6.44 -4.96 13.48
CA LEU A 64 5.63 -3.79 13.18
C LEU A 64 4.27 -4.16 12.59
N THR A 65 4.21 -5.13 11.67
CA THR A 65 2.94 -5.59 11.09
C THR A 65 2.06 -6.26 12.13
N LEU A 66 2.63 -7.02 13.07
CA LEU A 66 1.89 -7.60 14.19
C LEU A 66 1.29 -6.52 15.10
N ALA A 67 2.08 -5.49 15.44
CA ALA A 67 1.60 -4.36 16.24
C ALA A 67 0.47 -3.59 15.54
N MET A 68 0.62 -3.33 14.23
CA MET A 68 -0.44 -2.68 13.43
C MET A 68 -1.70 -3.54 13.31
N CYS A 69 -1.57 -4.87 13.23
CA CYS A 69 -2.71 -5.78 13.20
C CYS A 69 -3.53 -5.70 14.51
N LEU A 70 -2.86 -5.76 15.66
CA LEU A 70 -3.50 -5.61 16.98
C LEU A 70 -4.13 -4.22 17.15
N TRP A 71 -3.48 -3.19 16.64
CA TRP A 71 -4.03 -1.83 16.65
C TRP A 71 -5.30 -1.73 15.79
N HIS A 72 -5.28 -2.27 14.58
CA HIS A 72 -6.41 -2.18 13.66
C HIS A 72 -7.62 -3.01 14.11
N THR A 73 -7.45 -4.02 14.96
CA THR A 73 -8.57 -4.75 15.58
C THR A 73 -9.08 -4.07 16.86
N SER A 74 -8.19 -3.50 17.67
CA SER A 74 -8.57 -2.79 18.91
C SER A 74 -9.19 -1.40 18.68
N MET A 75 -8.79 -0.69 17.63
CA MET A 75 -9.32 0.64 17.31
C MET A 75 -10.83 0.64 17.02
N PRO A 76 -11.35 -0.18 16.09
CA PRO A 76 -12.79 -0.22 15.80
C PRO A 76 -13.63 -0.72 16.98
N THR A 77 -13.09 -1.66 17.77
CA THR A 77 -13.79 -2.23 18.93
C THR A 77 -13.90 -1.23 20.09
N SER A 78 -12.85 -0.45 20.36
CA SER A 78 -12.87 0.59 21.40
C SER A 78 -13.73 1.80 21.02
N MET A 79 -13.77 2.18 19.74
CA MET A 79 -14.56 3.30 19.26
C MET A 79 -16.02 2.93 18.92
N PHE A 80 -16.44 1.68 19.18
CA PHE A 80 -17.72 1.12 18.73
C PHE A 80 -18.01 1.34 17.23
N ALA A 81 -16.96 1.52 16.43
CA ALA A 81 -17.00 1.85 15.01
C ALA A 81 -16.74 0.59 14.16
N LEU A 82 -17.48 -0.49 14.46
CA LEU A 82 -17.42 -1.69 13.65
C LEU A 82 -18.08 -1.42 12.29
N PRO A 83 -17.42 -1.75 11.17
CA PRO A 83 -18.05 -1.61 9.86
C PRO A 83 -19.29 -2.53 9.78
N PRO A 84 -20.37 -2.09 9.11
CA PRO A 84 -21.53 -2.93 8.85
C PRO A 84 -21.12 -4.16 8.02
N GLN A 85 -21.64 -5.34 8.37
CA GLN A 85 -21.43 -6.60 7.65
C GLN A 85 -22.16 -6.63 6.31
#